data_AF-A0A2T7THE5-F1
#
_entry.id   AF-A0A2T7THE5-F1
#
_cell.length_a   1.000
_cell.length_b   1.000
_cell.length_c   1.000
_cell.angle_alpha   90.00
_cell.angle_beta   90.00
_cell.angle_gamma   90.00
#
_symmetry.space_group_name_H-M   'P 1'
#
loop_
_entity.id
_entity.type
_entity.pdbx_description
1 polymer ?
#
loop_
_entity_poly.entity_id
_entity_poly.type
_entity_poly.pdbx_seq_one_letter_code
_entity_poly.pdbx_strand_id
1 'polypeptide(L)'
;FRLARADECAFRIGDLASQWSSDGPLDFEQVRQGEYVQLFVTRLRPAPPEASLLFSEAVNHLRATIDNVIWYLVEREHGELTGYPATLVNMPIVQAPTSFDNWIRKRVQNKISAFGEGTPLHQRMRALQHYADLQSSIPSMGELLARLTGQAVERAHPLLLLQAYSNYDKHRSIRVAVARTFGSSDATPLATQKLDHQAIRVGDALGPKVRWGQPASQDASTALMVERPSPFTAWVNPTKELNAMRRHVSDVVLPILLTGLEMPNGLPPRISLGDDGRSNRERLNSGTREDAEARIGPVVRARYEEAMAKEPEFAPIAEDAPDAPPPEWHC
;
A
#
# COMPACT_ATOMS: atom_id res chain seq x y z
N PHE A 1 19.16 7.37 -3.05
CA PHE A 1 18.23 7.92 -4.07
C PHE A 1 17.01 7.06 -4.31
N ARG A 2 17.13 5.77 -4.69
CA ARG A 2 15.97 4.88 -4.91
C ARG A 2 15.00 4.80 -3.72
N LEU A 3 15.50 4.70 -2.49
CA LEU A 3 14.64 4.76 -1.29
C LEU A 3 13.82 6.06 -1.18
N ALA A 4 14.44 7.20 -1.50
CA ALA A 4 13.75 8.48 -1.48
C ALA A 4 12.75 8.62 -2.62
N ARG A 5 13.01 7.99 -3.78
CA ARG A 5 12.01 7.92 -4.85
C ARG A 5 10.82 7.04 -4.45
N ALA A 6 11.04 5.92 -3.77
CA ALA A 6 9.95 5.09 -3.24
C ALA A 6 9.13 5.86 -2.19
N ASP A 7 9.78 6.64 -1.31
CA ASP A 7 9.11 7.55 -0.36
C ASP A 7 8.27 8.61 -1.10
N GLU A 8 8.83 9.24 -2.13
CA GLU A 8 8.11 10.22 -2.94
C GLU A 8 6.88 9.62 -3.64
N CYS A 9 7.01 8.41 -4.21
CA CYS A 9 5.86 7.71 -4.79
C CYS A 9 4.77 7.44 -3.75
N ALA A 10 5.13 6.99 -2.54
CA ALA A 10 4.17 6.77 -1.46
C ALA A 10 3.44 8.07 -1.07
N PHE A 11 4.16 9.20 -0.98
CA PHE A 11 3.55 10.50 -0.71
C PHE A 11 2.58 10.92 -1.82
N ARG A 12 3.00 10.84 -3.08
CA ARG A 12 2.15 11.18 -4.24
C ARG A 12 0.91 10.32 -4.32
N ILE A 13 1.00 9.03 -3.98
CA ILE A 13 -0.19 8.16 -3.88
C ILE A 13 -1.14 8.66 -2.79
N GLY A 14 -0.63 9.00 -1.61
CA GLY A 14 -1.46 9.51 -0.52
C GLY A 14 -2.13 10.85 -0.87
N ASP A 15 -1.40 11.73 -1.56
CA ASP A 15 -1.93 13.01 -2.06
C ASP A 15 -3.04 12.79 -3.10
N LEU A 16 -2.76 11.97 -4.11
CA LEU A 16 -3.71 11.60 -5.15
C LEU A 16 -4.97 10.92 -4.58
N ALA A 17 -4.80 9.96 -3.66
CA ALA A 17 -5.89 9.22 -3.04
C ALA A 17 -6.78 10.11 -2.18
N SER A 18 -6.20 11.02 -1.40
CA SER A 18 -6.97 11.93 -0.53
C SER A 18 -7.66 13.02 -1.32
N GLN A 19 -7.03 13.57 -2.38
CA GLN A 19 -7.71 14.48 -3.30
C GLN A 19 -8.89 13.79 -3.99
N TRP A 20 -8.66 12.59 -4.56
CA TRP A 20 -9.69 11.82 -5.23
C TRP A 20 -10.88 11.49 -4.32
N SER A 21 -10.63 11.18 -3.05
CA SER A 21 -11.68 10.97 -2.04
C SER A 21 -12.45 12.26 -1.72
N SER A 22 -11.76 13.40 -1.64
CA SER A 22 -12.36 14.71 -1.32
C SER A 22 -13.19 15.29 -2.46
N ASP A 23 -12.92 14.87 -3.69
CA ASP A 23 -13.67 15.26 -4.90
C ASP A 23 -15.07 14.63 -4.96
N GLY A 24 -15.45 13.73 -4.03
CA GLY A 24 -16.73 13.02 -4.05
C GLY A 24 -16.76 11.93 -5.12
N PRO A 25 -16.17 10.75 -4.87
CA PRO A 25 -16.11 9.67 -5.86
C PRO A 25 -17.43 8.90 -6.03
N LEU A 26 -18.43 9.18 -5.19
CA LEU A 26 -19.74 8.55 -5.21
C LEU A 26 -20.81 9.58 -5.52
N ASP A 27 -21.72 9.25 -6.42
CA ASP A 27 -22.99 9.97 -6.57
C ASP A 27 -24.12 9.07 -6.07
N PHE A 28 -25.20 9.70 -5.61
CA PHE A 28 -26.33 9.01 -5.01
C PHE A 28 -27.65 9.48 -5.58
N GLU A 29 -28.66 8.63 -5.48
CA GLU A 29 -30.06 9.00 -5.65
C GLU A 29 -30.93 8.40 -4.55
N GLN A 30 -32.04 9.06 -4.26
CA GLN A 30 -33.08 8.56 -3.39
C GLN A 30 -34.14 7.84 -4.21
N VAL A 31 -34.39 6.57 -3.92
CA VAL A 31 -35.48 5.81 -4.54
C VAL A 31 -36.61 5.65 -3.52
N ARG A 32 -37.80 6.15 -3.86
CA ARG A 32 -39.00 5.99 -3.04
C ARG A 32 -39.73 4.70 -3.40
N GLN A 33 -40.05 3.90 -2.39
CA GLN A 33 -40.85 2.68 -2.51
C GLN A 33 -41.99 2.74 -1.49
N GLY A 34 -43.15 3.25 -1.94
CA GLY A 34 -44.31 3.50 -1.08
C GLY A 34 -44.02 4.55 0.01
N GLU A 35 -44.11 4.12 1.28
CA GLU A 35 -43.87 4.96 2.47
C GLU A 35 -42.39 5.06 2.86
N TYR A 36 -41.49 4.39 2.13
CA TYR A 36 -40.07 4.35 2.42
C TYR A 36 -39.24 4.98 1.32
N VAL A 37 -38.08 5.50 1.70
CA VAL A 37 -37.03 6.01 0.81
C VAL A 37 -35.71 5.34 1.17
N GLN A 38 -34.86 5.08 0.18
CA GLN A 38 -33.53 4.53 0.39
C GLN A 38 -32.54 5.15 -0.60
N LEU A 39 -31.30 5.33 -0.15
CA LEU A 39 -30.22 5.89 -0.94
C LEU A 39 -29.55 4.79 -1.76
N PHE A 40 -29.31 5.03 -3.05
CA PHE A 40 -28.62 4.12 -3.94
C PHE A 40 -27.42 4.81 -4.59
N VAL A 41 -26.34 4.06 -4.81
CA VAL A 41 -25.16 4.53 -5.53
C VAL A 41 -25.44 4.55 -7.02
N THR A 42 -25.37 5.71 -7.66
CA THR A 42 -25.63 5.85 -9.12
C THR A 42 -24.36 5.98 -9.92
N ARG A 43 -23.30 6.51 -9.32
CA ARG A 43 -21.99 6.65 -9.97
C ARG A 43 -20.87 6.32 -9.02
N LEU A 44 -19.84 5.69 -9.58
CA LEU A 44 -18.57 5.43 -8.93
C LEU A 44 -17.43 5.93 -9.82
N ARG A 45 -16.68 6.94 -9.36
CA ARG A 45 -15.51 7.45 -10.09
C ARG A 45 -14.40 6.39 -10.07
N PRO A 46 -13.76 6.07 -11.21
CA PRO A 46 -12.67 5.09 -11.25
C PRO A 46 -11.44 5.58 -10.46
N ALA A 47 -10.61 4.62 -10.03
CA ALA A 47 -9.38 4.91 -9.31
C ALA A 47 -8.42 5.61 -10.28
N PRO A 48 -7.71 6.66 -9.84
CA PRO A 48 -6.70 7.29 -10.67
C PRO A 48 -5.66 6.24 -11.13
N PRO A 49 -5.47 6.02 -12.44
CA PRO A 49 -4.51 5.03 -12.94
C PRO A 49 -3.08 5.32 -12.49
N GLU A 50 -2.76 6.58 -12.22
CA GLU A 50 -1.45 6.97 -11.70
C GLU A 50 -1.12 6.33 -10.35
N ALA A 51 -2.12 6.01 -9.52
CA ALA A 51 -1.89 5.37 -8.22
C ALA A 51 -1.23 3.99 -8.36
N SER A 52 -1.66 3.18 -9.33
CA SER A 52 -1.05 1.86 -9.57
C SER A 52 0.35 1.98 -10.15
N LEU A 53 0.57 2.93 -11.08
CA LEU A 53 1.89 3.20 -11.66
C LEU A 53 2.91 3.64 -10.60
N LEU A 54 2.53 4.56 -9.72
CA LEU A 54 3.37 5.01 -8.62
C LEU A 54 3.67 3.87 -7.64
N PHE A 55 2.70 3.00 -7.38
CA PHE A 55 2.88 1.87 -6.48
C PHE A 55 3.88 0.86 -7.05
N SER A 56 3.71 0.50 -8.32
CA SER A 56 4.65 -0.33 -9.09
C SER A 56 6.06 0.25 -9.10
N GLU A 57 6.18 1.55 -9.36
CA GLU A 57 7.46 2.26 -9.37
C GLU A 57 8.14 2.20 -8.00
N ALA A 58 7.41 2.41 -6.91
CA ALA A 58 7.93 2.33 -5.55
C ALA A 58 8.47 0.92 -5.24
N VAL A 59 7.69 -0.12 -5.53
CA VAL A 59 8.07 -1.53 -5.35
C VAL A 59 9.35 -1.85 -6.12
N ASN A 60 9.44 -1.41 -7.38
CA ASN A 60 10.64 -1.60 -8.20
C ASN A 60 11.86 -0.89 -7.60
N HIS A 61 11.71 0.34 -7.10
CA HIS A 61 12.80 1.05 -6.44
C HIS A 61 13.25 0.37 -5.15
N LEU A 62 12.33 -0.13 -4.32
CA LEU A 62 12.66 -0.88 -3.11
C LEU A 62 13.46 -2.15 -3.46
N ARG A 63 12.97 -2.93 -4.43
CA ARG A 63 13.64 -4.15 -4.89
C ARG A 63 15.03 -3.87 -5.46
N ALA A 64 15.13 -2.92 -6.37
CA ALA A 64 16.38 -2.53 -7.00
C ALA A 64 17.38 -1.95 -5.98
N THR A 65 16.91 -1.32 -4.89
CA THR A 65 17.82 -0.84 -3.84
C THR A 65 18.57 -1.99 -3.18
N ILE A 66 17.85 -3.07 -2.83
CA ILE A 66 18.45 -4.25 -2.21
C ILE A 66 19.43 -4.92 -3.17
N ASP A 67 19.00 -5.14 -4.43
CA ASP A 67 19.83 -5.80 -5.44
C ASP A 67 21.11 -4.97 -5.75
N ASN A 68 21.03 -3.63 -5.80
CA ASN A 68 22.22 -2.78 -5.99
C ASN A 68 23.20 -2.82 -4.80
N VAL A 69 22.71 -2.96 -3.57
CA VAL A 69 23.60 -3.10 -2.41
C VAL A 69 24.31 -4.44 -2.44
N ILE A 70 23.61 -5.51 -2.81
CA ILE A 70 24.24 -6.81 -3.01
C ILE A 70 25.27 -6.74 -4.14
N TRP A 71 24.93 -6.11 -5.25
CA TRP A 71 25.86 -5.88 -6.36
C TRP A 71 27.16 -5.23 -5.89
N TYR A 72 27.04 -4.10 -5.18
CA TYR A 72 28.19 -3.41 -4.61
C TYR A 72 29.02 -4.29 -3.67
N LEU A 73 28.38 -5.08 -2.81
CA LEU A 73 29.07 -5.98 -1.88
C LEU A 73 29.80 -7.12 -2.62
N VAL A 74 29.17 -7.66 -3.67
CA VAL A 74 29.78 -8.69 -4.51
C VAL A 74 30.98 -8.13 -5.28
N GLU A 75 30.86 -6.96 -5.91
CA GLU A 75 31.98 -6.33 -6.62
C GLU A 75 33.14 -5.98 -5.68
N ARG A 76 32.85 -5.57 -4.45
CA ARG A 76 33.89 -5.29 -3.47
C ARG A 76 34.72 -6.52 -3.10
N GLU A 77 34.11 -7.70 -3.08
CA GLU A 77 34.77 -8.96 -2.73
C GLU A 77 35.38 -9.67 -3.94
N HIS A 78 34.71 -9.64 -5.09
CA HIS A 78 35.06 -10.41 -6.28
C HIS A 78 35.73 -9.57 -7.37
N GLY A 79 35.70 -8.23 -7.28
CA GLY A 79 35.99 -7.34 -8.40
C GLY A 79 34.83 -7.27 -9.39
N GLU A 80 35.05 -6.58 -10.50
CA GLU A 80 34.03 -6.38 -11.54
C GLU A 80 33.50 -7.72 -12.08
N LEU A 81 32.18 -7.89 -12.07
CA LEU A 81 31.51 -9.04 -12.69
C LEU A 81 31.01 -8.66 -14.08
N THR A 82 31.33 -9.48 -15.07
CA THR A 82 30.88 -9.30 -16.45
C THR A 82 30.16 -10.56 -16.98
N GLY A 83 29.41 -10.40 -18.06
CA GLY A 83 28.73 -11.49 -18.74
C GLY A 83 27.61 -12.15 -17.91
N TYR A 84 27.48 -13.47 -18.04
CA TYR A 84 26.38 -14.21 -17.42
C TYR A 84 26.35 -14.15 -15.88
N PRO A 85 27.47 -14.30 -15.15
CA PRO A 85 27.48 -14.21 -13.68
C PRO A 85 26.90 -12.89 -13.15
N ALA A 86 27.19 -11.77 -13.82
CA ALA A 86 26.62 -10.47 -13.47
C ALA A 86 25.08 -10.51 -13.41
N THR A 87 24.43 -11.14 -14.39
CA THR A 87 22.95 -11.24 -14.43
C THR A 87 22.32 -12.02 -13.27
N LEU A 88 23.13 -12.77 -12.50
CA LEU A 88 22.68 -13.61 -11.39
C LEU A 88 22.79 -12.94 -10.02
N VAL A 89 23.31 -11.70 -9.96
CA VAL A 89 23.52 -10.94 -8.73
C VAL A 89 22.21 -10.27 -8.31
N ASN A 90 21.51 -10.93 -7.38
CA ASN A 90 20.29 -10.43 -6.77
C ASN A 90 20.07 -11.04 -5.37
N MET A 91 19.11 -10.49 -4.62
CA MET A 91 18.72 -11.05 -3.32
C MET A 91 17.71 -12.20 -3.49
N PRO A 92 17.99 -13.42 -3.02
CA PRO A 92 16.93 -14.40 -2.80
C PRO A 92 15.98 -13.88 -1.72
N ILE A 93 14.69 -14.05 -1.97
CA ILE A 93 13.67 -13.97 -0.94
C ILE A 93 12.99 -15.32 -0.97
N VAL A 94 13.23 -16.13 0.06
CA VAL A 94 12.75 -17.51 0.15
C VAL A 94 12.21 -17.81 1.54
N GLN A 95 11.30 -18.79 1.60
CA GLN A 95 10.63 -19.18 2.84
C GLN A 95 11.29 -20.36 3.54
N ALA A 96 12.19 -21.09 2.88
CA ALA A 96 12.81 -22.30 3.43
C ALA A 96 14.35 -22.26 3.33
N PRO A 97 15.08 -22.76 4.36
CA PRO A 97 16.54 -22.84 4.34
C PRO A 97 17.09 -23.59 3.12
N THR A 98 16.48 -24.73 2.78
CA THR A 98 16.90 -25.55 1.63
C THR A 98 16.79 -24.80 0.30
N SER A 99 15.81 -23.91 0.16
CA SER A 99 15.68 -23.07 -1.04
C SER A 99 16.78 -22.03 -1.12
N PHE A 100 17.21 -21.48 0.01
CA PHE A 100 18.33 -20.55 0.10
C PHE A 100 19.64 -21.26 -0.25
N ASP A 101 19.91 -22.42 0.35
CA ASP A 101 21.14 -23.18 0.11
C ASP A 101 21.26 -23.62 -1.36
N ASN A 102 20.16 -24.05 -1.97
CA ASN A 102 20.10 -24.37 -3.39
C ASN A 102 20.34 -23.13 -4.27
N TRP A 103 19.79 -21.97 -3.89
CA TRP A 103 20.01 -20.71 -4.59
C TRP A 103 21.48 -20.30 -4.55
N ILE A 104 22.12 -20.40 -3.38
CA ILE A 104 23.54 -20.09 -3.15
C ILE A 104 24.43 -21.02 -3.96
N ARG A 105 24.20 -22.34 -3.87
CA ARG A 105 24.98 -23.35 -4.60
C ARG A 105 25.06 -23.04 -6.10
N LYS A 106 23.92 -22.66 -6.70
CA LYS A 106 23.89 -22.27 -8.12
C LYS A 106 24.75 -21.04 -8.43
N ARG A 107 24.82 -20.03 -7.55
CA ARG A 107 25.64 -18.83 -7.81
C ARG A 107 27.12 -19.09 -7.63
N VAL A 108 27.47 -19.89 -6.62
CA VAL A 108 28.87 -20.32 -6.40
C VAL A 108 29.36 -21.15 -7.60
N GLN A 109 28.53 -22.06 -8.12
CA GLN A 109 28.82 -22.81 -9.35
C GLN A 109 29.03 -21.89 -10.58
N ASN A 110 28.34 -20.75 -10.61
CA ASN A 110 28.51 -19.71 -11.62
C ASN A 110 29.61 -18.68 -11.25
N LYS A 111 30.56 -19.08 -10.39
CA LYS A 111 31.76 -18.32 -10.03
C LYS A 111 31.51 -17.02 -9.27
N ILE A 112 30.43 -16.92 -8.49
CA ILE A 112 30.20 -15.78 -7.59
C ILE A 112 30.57 -16.19 -6.15
N SER A 113 31.87 -16.16 -5.83
CA SER A 113 32.38 -16.66 -4.54
C SER A 113 31.92 -15.84 -3.34
N ALA A 114 31.55 -14.57 -3.53
CA ALA A 114 31.02 -13.69 -2.49
C ALA A 114 29.71 -14.20 -1.84
N PHE A 115 29.00 -15.11 -2.50
CA PHE A 115 27.83 -15.78 -1.92
C PHE A 115 28.18 -17.09 -1.19
N GLY A 116 29.44 -17.50 -1.21
CA GLY A 116 29.92 -18.75 -0.64
C GLY A 116 29.55 -18.90 0.83
N GLU A 117 29.32 -20.15 1.24
CA GLU A 117 29.06 -20.47 2.64
C GLU A 117 30.23 -19.99 3.52
N GLY A 118 29.91 -19.39 4.67
CA GLY A 118 30.89 -18.80 5.58
C GLY A 118 31.30 -17.36 5.28
N THR A 119 30.94 -16.80 4.12
CA THR A 119 31.18 -15.36 3.84
C THR A 119 30.27 -14.46 4.69
N PRO A 120 30.70 -13.22 5.01
CA PRO A 120 29.83 -12.26 5.70
C PRO A 120 28.53 -11.98 4.93
N LEU A 121 28.61 -11.87 3.60
CA LEU A 121 27.44 -11.62 2.76
C LEU A 121 26.44 -12.78 2.83
N HIS A 122 26.91 -14.03 2.76
CA HIS A 122 26.06 -15.20 2.94
C HIS A 122 25.30 -15.17 4.29
N GLN A 123 26.02 -14.94 5.39
CA GLN A 123 25.42 -14.93 6.74
C GLN A 123 24.36 -13.83 6.87
N ARG A 124 24.65 -12.63 6.37
CA ARG A 124 23.73 -11.48 6.41
C ARG A 124 22.49 -11.71 5.53
N MET A 125 22.67 -12.24 4.32
CA MET A 125 21.54 -12.59 3.46
C MET A 125 20.67 -13.68 4.07
N ARG A 126 21.28 -14.66 4.73
CA ARG A 126 20.58 -15.75 5.42
C ARG A 126 19.75 -15.25 6.61
N ALA A 127 20.31 -14.32 7.39
CA ALA A 127 19.62 -13.72 8.55
C ALA A 127 18.37 -12.92 8.16
N LEU A 128 18.35 -12.37 6.94
CA LEU A 128 17.21 -11.60 6.41
C LEU A 128 16.08 -12.47 5.83
N GLN A 129 16.28 -13.77 5.66
CA GLN A 129 15.24 -14.62 5.09
C GLN A 129 14.09 -14.82 6.08
N HIS A 130 12.89 -15.06 5.55
CA HIS A 130 11.69 -15.20 6.36
C HIS A 130 11.80 -16.29 7.45
N TYR A 131 12.47 -17.41 7.16
CA TYR A 131 12.64 -18.48 8.16
C TYR A 131 13.61 -18.12 9.29
N ALA A 132 14.41 -17.06 9.11
CA ALA A 132 15.35 -16.56 10.11
C ALA A 132 14.78 -15.35 10.86
N ASP A 133 14.03 -14.48 10.17
CA ASP A 133 13.31 -13.36 10.76
C ASP A 133 11.79 -13.64 10.84
N LEU A 134 11.39 -14.20 11.98
CA LEU A 134 9.98 -14.47 12.28
C LEU A 134 9.29 -13.30 12.99
N GLN A 135 10.02 -12.24 13.36
CA GLN A 135 9.49 -11.13 14.15
C GLN A 135 9.00 -9.99 13.25
N SER A 136 9.70 -9.72 12.14
CA SER A 136 9.29 -8.69 11.20
C SER A 136 7.97 -9.01 10.54
N SER A 137 6.98 -8.13 10.74
CA SER A 137 5.67 -8.26 10.12
C SER A 137 5.03 -6.90 9.83
N ILE A 138 4.35 -6.81 8.68
CA ILE A 138 3.53 -5.66 8.28
C ILE A 138 2.06 -6.06 8.44
N PRO A 139 1.33 -5.45 9.39
CA PRO A 139 -0.10 -5.69 9.53
C PRO A 139 -0.87 -5.02 8.38
N SER A 140 -1.95 -5.63 7.93
CA SER A 140 -2.83 -5.09 6.88
C SER A 140 -3.59 -3.83 7.32
N MET A 141 -3.84 -3.69 8.63
CA MET A 141 -4.42 -2.49 9.23
C MET A 141 -4.01 -2.36 10.70
N GLY A 142 -4.28 -1.19 11.29
CA GLY A 142 -4.00 -0.96 12.72
C GLY A 142 -4.92 -1.79 13.62
N GLU A 143 -4.38 -2.30 14.73
CA GLU A 143 -5.12 -3.16 15.69
C GLU A 143 -6.38 -2.50 16.25
N LEU A 144 -6.32 -1.19 16.52
CA LEU A 144 -7.50 -0.44 16.98
C LEU A 144 -8.60 -0.42 15.92
N LEU A 145 -8.25 -0.14 14.67
CA LEU A 145 -9.22 -0.11 13.57
C LEU A 145 -9.80 -1.51 13.30
N ALA A 146 -8.97 -2.55 13.39
CA ALA A 146 -9.40 -3.93 13.27
C ALA A 146 -10.44 -4.29 14.34
N ARG A 147 -10.20 -3.90 15.61
CA ARG A 147 -11.15 -4.10 16.71
C ARG A 147 -12.45 -3.33 16.51
N LEU A 148 -12.36 -2.07 16.08
CA LEU A 148 -13.53 -1.22 15.84
C LEU A 148 -14.39 -1.71 14.67
N THR A 149 -13.77 -2.33 13.66
CA THR A 149 -14.46 -2.79 12.45
C THR A 149 -14.76 -4.29 12.44
N GLY A 150 -14.37 -5.03 13.49
CA GLY A 150 -14.56 -6.48 13.59
C GLY A 150 -13.74 -7.29 12.58
N GLN A 151 -12.63 -6.74 12.06
CA GLN A 151 -11.83 -7.38 11.01
C GLN A 151 -10.59 -8.09 11.57
N ALA A 152 -10.18 -9.17 10.91
CA ALA A 152 -8.93 -9.87 11.22
C ALA A 152 -7.73 -9.14 10.60
N VAL A 153 -6.62 -9.04 11.34
CA VAL A 153 -5.37 -8.44 10.84
C VAL A 153 -4.52 -9.51 10.18
N GLU A 154 -4.47 -9.49 8.84
CA GLU A 154 -3.48 -10.28 8.10
C GLU A 154 -2.08 -9.66 8.26
N ARG A 155 -1.07 -10.46 8.63
CA ARG A 155 0.32 -10.03 8.81
C ARG A 155 1.22 -10.68 7.75
N ALA A 156 2.12 -9.91 7.17
CA ALA A 156 3.04 -10.39 6.13
C ALA A 156 4.49 -10.03 6.46
N HIS A 157 5.43 -10.95 6.21
CA HIS A 157 6.86 -10.63 6.30
C HIS A 157 7.23 -9.60 5.22
N PRO A 158 7.90 -8.48 5.54
CA PRO A 158 8.14 -7.38 4.60
C PRO A 158 8.80 -7.80 3.28
N LEU A 159 9.80 -8.68 3.32
CA LEU A 159 10.47 -9.16 2.11
C LEU A 159 9.59 -10.08 1.26
N LEU A 160 8.76 -10.93 1.88
CA LEU A 160 7.81 -11.77 1.14
C LEU A 160 6.75 -10.92 0.46
N LEU A 161 6.29 -9.88 1.16
CA LEU A 161 5.32 -8.92 0.64
C LEU A 161 5.91 -8.14 -0.54
N LEU A 162 7.12 -7.62 -0.40
CA LEU A 162 7.85 -6.95 -1.48
C LEU A 162 8.05 -7.87 -2.69
N GLN A 163 8.37 -9.14 -2.47
CA GLN A 163 8.51 -10.13 -3.54
C GLN A 163 7.17 -10.41 -4.22
N ALA A 164 6.08 -10.55 -3.46
CA ALA A 164 4.74 -10.78 -3.99
C ALA A 164 4.32 -9.63 -4.89
N TYR A 165 4.45 -8.37 -4.44
CA TYR A 165 4.16 -7.20 -5.27
C TYR A 165 5.08 -7.12 -6.50
N SER A 166 6.39 -7.32 -6.34
CA SER A 166 7.33 -7.26 -7.46
C SER A 166 7.04 -8.34 -8.52
N ASN A 167 6.62 -9.54 -8.11
CA ASN A 167 6.20 -10.58 -9.05
C ASN A 167 4.87 -10.26 -9.73
N TYR A 168 3.91 -9.72 -8.98
CA TYR A 168 2.60 -9.35 -9.52
C TYR A 168 2.71 -8.19 -10.54
N ASP A 169 3.62 -7.25 -10.29
CA ASP A 169 3.90 -6.12 -11.17
C ASP A 169 4.48 -6.53 -12.53
N LYS A 170 5.22 -7.66 -12.60
CA LYS A 170 5.74 -8.18 -13.89
C LYS A 170 4.62 -8.43 -14.91
N HIS A 171 3.40 -8.65 -14.44
CA HIS A 171 2.22 -8.86 -15.27
C HIS A 171 1.31 -7.61 -15.35
N ARG A 172 1.77 -6.46 -14.83
CA ARG A 172 1.00 -5.20 -14.70
C ARG A 172 -0.34 -5.40 -14.00
N SER A 173 -0.37 -6.31 -13.03
CA SER A 173 -1.62 -6.75 -12.42
C SER A 173 -1.95 -6.05 -11.11
N ILE A 174 -1.14 -5.09 -10.61
CA ILE A 174 -1.41 -4.45 -9.31
C ILE A 174 -2.81 -3.83 -9.31
N ARG A 175 -3.69 -4.41 -8.48
CA ARG A 175 -5.07 -4.00 -8.36
C ARG A 175 -5.17 -2.89 -7.33
N VAL A 176 -5.26 -1.67 -7.82
CA VAL A 176 -5.76 -0.55 -7.04
C VAL A 176 -7.26 -0.51 -7.25
N ALA A 177 -8.03 -0.83 -6.22
CA ALA A 177 -9.47 -0.72 -6.26
C ALA A 177 -9.94 0.57 -5.61
N VAL A 178 -11.01 1.08 -6.21
CA VAL A 178 -11.88 2.11 -5.67
C VAL A 178 -12.78 1.50 -4.60
N ALA A 179 -13.09 2.33 -3.60
CA ALA A 179 -14.29 2.23 -2.79
C ALA A 179 -14.40 0.94 -2.02
N ARG A 180 -13.58 0.89 -0.96
CA ARG A 180 -14.14 0.38 0.27
C ARG A 180 -14.64 1.54 1.11
N THR A 181 -15.94 1.53 1.39
CA THR A 181 -16.64 2.57 2.15
C THR A 181 -17.17 1.95 3.43
N PHE A 182 -17.06 2.66 4.55
CA PHE A 182 -17.98 2.44 5.66
C PHE A 182 -19.08 3.49 5.54
N GLY A 183 -20.32 3.03 5.54
CA GLY A 183 -21.49 3.87 5.60
C GLY A 183 -21.94 3.98 7.06
N SER A 184 -22.10 5.19 7.58
CA SER A 184 -22.74 5.40 8.87
C SER A 184 -24.05 6.14 8.70
N SER A 185 -25.09 5.71 9.41
CA SER A 185 -26.39 6.39 9.42
C SER A 185 -26.86 6.57 10.85
N ASP A 186 -27.38 7.76 11.14
CA ASP A 186 -28.04 8.07 12.42
C ASP A 186 -29.30 7.21 12.67
N ALA A 187 -29.88 6.63 11.62
CA ALA A 187 -31.03 5.73 11.72
C ALA A 187 -30.69 4.37 12.35
N THR A 188 -29.41 4.03 12.52
CA THR A 188 -28.97 2.72 13.05
C THR A 188 -27.93 2.88 14.17
N PRO A 189 -28.05 2.18 15.32
CA PRO A 189 -27.02 2.23 16.36
C PRO A 189 -25.63 1.84 15.84
N LEU A 190 -24.59 2.59 16.20
CA LEU A 190 -23.21 2.36 15.72
C LEU A 190 -22.73 0.92 15.95
N ALA A 191 -23.12 0.31 17.08
CA ALA A 191 -22.74 -1.06 17.44
C ALA A 191 -23.29 -2.13 16.48
N THR A 192 -24.34 -1.83 15.73
CA THR A 192 -24.95 -2.75 14.74
C THR A 192 -24.60 -2.36 13.31
N GLN A 193 -23.89 -1.26 13.09
CA GLN A 193 -23.45 -0.84 11.77
C GLN A 193 -22.28 -1.70 11.30
N LYS A 194 -22.29 -2.01 10.00
CA LYS A 194 -21.20 -2.74 9.37
C LYS A 194 -20.12 -1.74 8.94
N LEU A 195 -19.14 -1.53 9.81
CA LEU A 195 -18.07 -0.55 9.63
C LEU A 195 -16.84 -1.11 8.89
N ASP A 196 -16.94 -2.34 8.36
CA ASP A 196 -15.90 -2.87 7.52
C ASP A 196 -15.87 -2.14 6.18
N HIS A 197 -14.66 -2.10 5.63
CA HIS A 197 -14.44 -1.56 4.30
C HIS A 197 -15.07 -2.55 3.31
N GLN A 198 -16.16 -2.18 2.62
CA GLN A 198 -16.84 -3.06 1.65
C GLN A 198 -16.74 -2.51 0.24
N ALA A 199 -16.51 -3.41 -0.73
CA ALA A 199 -16.56 -3.04 -2.14
C ALA A 199 -17.94 -2.47 -2.47
N ILE A 200 -17.98 -1.27 -3.06
CA ILE A 200 -19.21 -0.63 -3.55
C ILE A 200 -19.33 -0.81 -5.07
N ARG A 201 -20.55 -0.99 -5.53
CA ARG A 201 -20.95 -1.01 -6.94
C ARG A 201 -22.08 -0.01 -7.18
N VAL A 202 -22.23 0.42 -8.44
CA VAL A 202 -23.44 1.12 -8.88
C VAL A 202 -24.65 0.21 -8.67
N GLY A 203 -25.73 0.76 -8.13
CA GLY A 203 -26.94 0.04 -7.72
C GLY A 203 -26.91 -0.47 -6.28
N ASP A 204 -25.79 -0.39 -5.57
CA ASP A 204 -25.77 -0.76 -4.14
C ASP A 204 -26.57 0.24 -3.32
N ALA A 205 -27.38 -0.27 -2.39
CA ALA A 205 -28.09 0.55 -1.42
C ALA A 205 -27.15 0.99 -0.28
N LEU A 206 -27.21 2.26 0.09
CA LEU A 206 -26.53 2.81 1.25
C LEU A 206 -27.52 3.07 2.38
N GLY A 207 -27.18 2.53 3.56
CA GLY A 207 -28.00 2.68 4.76
C GLY A 207 -29.32 1.92 4.72
N PRO A 208 -30.07 1.96 5.83
CA PRO A 208 -31.40 1.34 5.91
C PRO A 208 -32.44 2.12 5.11
N LYS A 209 -33.60 1.49 4.85
CA LYS A 209 -34.80 2.20 4.40
C LYS A 209 -35.30 3.13 5.51
N VAL A 210 -35.65 4.36 5.15
CA VAL A 210 -36.17 5.39 6.06
C VAL A 210 -37.59 5.74 5.66
N ARG A 211 -38.45 6.12 6.60
CA ARG A 211 -39.82 6.56 6.24
C ARG A 211 -39.77 7.89 5.50
N TRP A 212 -40.61 8.02 4.49
CA TRP A 212 -40.76 9.28 3.76
C TRP A 212 -41.11 10.43 4.71
N GLY A 213 -40.41 11.55 4.58
CA GLY A 213 -40.54 12.72 5.45
C GLY A 213 -39.78 12.63 6.78
N GLN A 214 -39.12 11.51 7.10
CA GLN A 214 -38.17 11.44 8.22
C GLN A 214 -36.76 11.74 7.72
N PRO A 215 -36.07 12.77 8.24
CA PRO A 215 -34.68 13.02 7.89
C PRO A 215 -33.80 11.90 8.46
N ALA A 216 -32.86 11.43 7.65
CA ALA A 216 -31.78 10.55 8.06
C ALA A 216 -30.49 10.99 7.37
N SER A 217 -29.40 11.05 8.11
CA SER A 217 -28.08 11.34 7.58
C SER A 217 -27.37 10.04 7.18
N GLN A 218 -26.59 10.12 6.11
CA GLN A 218 -25.74 9.04 5.65
C GLN A 218 -24.36 9.61 5.35
N ASP A 219 -23.38 9.18 6.13
CA ASP A 219 -21.97 9.47 5.89
C ASP A 219 -21.34 8.32 5.11
N ALA A 220 -20.55 8.65 4.09
CA ALA A 220 -19.81 7.69 3.29
C ALA A 220 -18.36 8.16 3.15
N SER A 221 -17.41 7.38 3.66
CA SER A 221 -15.98 7.66 3.48
C SER A 221 -15.36 6.67 2.50
N THR A 222 -14.99 7.14 1.31
CA THR A 222 -14.43 6.28 0.26
C THR A 222 -12.91 6.28 0.30
N ALA A 223 -12.31 5.10 0.49
CA ALA A 223 -10.86 4.93 0.49
C ALA A 223 -10.36 4.25 -0.80
N LEU A 224 -9.20 4.70 -1.29
CA LEU A 224 -8.41 3.99 -2.29
C LEU A 224 -7.55 2.93 -1.59
N MET A 225 -7.65 1.69 -2.05
CA MET A 225 -6.95 0.55 -1.44
C MET A 225 -6.21 -0.28 -2.49
N VAL A 226 -5.16 -0.97 -2.07
CA VAL A 226 -4.44 -1.94 -2.90
C VAL A 226 -4.65 -3.36 -2.35
N GLU A 227 -4.89 -4.32 -3.24
CA GLU A 227 -4.99 -5.73 -2.89
C GLU A 227 -3.59 -6.30 -2.69
N ARG A 228 -3.33 -6.95 -1.55
CA ARG A 228 -2.11 -7.74 -1.38
C ARG A 228 -2.15 -8.94 -2.33
N PRO A 229 -1.08 -9.22 -3.11
CA PRO A 229 -1.04 -10.37 -3.99
C PRO A 229 -0.97 -11.68 -3.22
N SER A 230 -1.40 -12.77 -3.86
CA SER A 230 -1.27 -14.14 -3.35
C SER A 230 0.16 -14.41 -2.79
N PRO A 231 0.29 -15.09 -1.63
CA PRO A 231 -0.75 -15.81 -0.88
C PRO A 231 -1.60 -14.94 0.05
N PHE A 232 -1.36 -13.63 0.06
CA PHE A 232 -2.12 -12.67 0.86
C PHE A 232 -3.42 -12.30 0.15
N THR A 233 -4.35 -11.71 0.93
CA THR A 233 -5.71 -11.39 0.47
C THR A 233 -6.23 -10.05 1.00
N ALA A 234 -5.51 -9.43 1.94
CA ALA A 234 -5.98 -8.20 2.55
C ALA A 234 -5.93 -7.00 1.60
N TRP A 235 -6.88 -6.08 1.77
CA TRP A 235 -6.86 -4.76 1.16
C TRP A 235 -6.25 -3.77 2.14
N VAL A 236 -5.29 -2.98 1.67
CA VAL A 236 -4.48 -2.10 2.53
C VAL A 236 -4.42 -0.68 1.99
N ASN A 237 -4.15 0.27 2.88
CA ASN A 237 -3.81 1.62 2.48
C ASN A 237 -2.45 1.61 1.77
N PRO A 238 -2.36 2.02 0.49
CA PRO A 238 -1.15 1.87 -0.29
C PRO A 238 0.03 2.69 0.26
N THR A 239 -0.23 3.88 0.80
CA THR A 239 0.81 4.73 1.40
C THR A 239 1.43 4.06 2.62
N LYS A 240 0.60 3.51 3.52
CA LYS A 240 1.07 2.82 4.72
C LYS A 240 1.83 1.55 4.38
N GLU A 241 1.33 0.78 3.42
CA GLU A 241 1.96 -0.46 2.96
C GLU A 241 3.36 -0.20 2.37
N LEU A 242 3.48 0.76 1.44
CA LEU A 242 4.77 1.13 0.85
C LEU A 242 5.73 1.70 1.90
N ASN A 243 5.24 2.54 2.80
CA ASN A 243 6.08 3.14 3.83
C ASN A 243 6.60 2.08 4.82
N ALA A 244 5.77 1.11 5.21
CA ALA A 244 6.20 -0.01 6.05
C ALA A 244 7.29 -0.86 5.37
N MET A 245 7.12 -1.19 4.09
CA MET A 245 8.17 -1.87 3.31
C MET A 245 9.44 -1.02 3.21
N ARG A 246 9.31 0.28 2.91
CA ARG A 246 10.44 1.23 2.81
C ARG A 246 11.23 1.32 4.11
N ARG A 247 10.55 1.49 5.25
CA ARG A 247 11.17 1.51 6.59
C ARG A 247 11.92 0.22 6.86
N HIS A 248 11.31 -0.94 6.64
CA HIS A 248 12.02 -2.21 6.85
C HIS A 248 13.25 -2.34 5.94
N VAL A 249 13.16 -1.92 4.67
CA VAL A 249 14.34 -1.91 3.80
C VAL A 249 15.43 -0.98 4.34
N SER A 250 15.09 0.24 4.74
CA SER A 250 16.10 1.23 5.19
C SER A 250 16.70 0.91 6.55
N ASP A 251 15.93 0.32 7.45
CA ASP A 251 16.26 0.22 8.88
C ASP A 251 16.78 -1.16 9.25
N VAL A 252 16.38 -2.19 8.50
CA VAL A 252 16.72 -3.60 8.75
C VAL A 252 17.56 -4.15 7.60
N VAL A 253 17.01 -4.20 6.38
CA VAL A 253 17.63 -4.91 5.26
C VAL A 253 18.99 -4.33 4.88
N LEU A 254 19.06 -3.04 4.55
CA LEU A 254 20.32 -2.44 4.11
C LEU A 254 21.38 -2.42 5.22
N PRO A 255 21.05 -2.02 6.48
CA PRO A 255 21.99 -2.09 7.58
C PRO A 255 22.54 -3.50 7.81
N ILE A 256 21.67 -4.53 7.85
CA ILE A 256 22.14 -5.92 8.02
C ILE A 256 23.05 -6.34 6.87
N LEU A 257 22.73 -6.02 5.61
CA LEU A 257 23.62 -6.33 4.48
C LEU A 257 24.98 -5.64 4.59
N LEU A 258 25.02 -4.38 5.03
CA LEU A 258 26.25 -3.57 5.08
C LEU A 258 27.11 -3.85 6.32
N THR A 259 26.50 -3.96 7.50
CA THR A 259 27.18 -4.02 8.79
C THR A 259 26.89 -5.29 9.58
N GLY A 260 25.79 -5.98 9.29
CA GLY A 260 25.31 -7.13 10.06
C GLY A 260 24.43 -6.76 11.26
N LEU A 261 24.10 -5.48 11.42
CA LEU A 261 23.27 -4.97 12.51
C LEU A 261 22.12 -4.14 11.95
N GLU A 262 20.97 -4.18 12.61
CA GLU A 262 19.88 -3.23 12.34
C GLU A 262 20.32 -1.82 12.73
N MET A 263 19.87 -0.83 11.95
CA MET A 263 20.10 0.58 12.25
C MET A 263 18.83 1.38 11.99
N PRO A 264 17.86 1.34 12.94
CA PRO A 264 16.65 2.14 12.85
C PRO A 264 16.99 3.61 12.68
N ASN A 265 16.30 4.27 11.74
CA ASN A 265 16.57 5.68 11.38
C ASN A 265 18.01 5.94 10.89
N GLY A 266 18.72 4.93 10.38
CA GLY A 266 20.07 5.11 9.85
C GLY A 266 20.10 5.96 8.57
N LEU A 267 19.08 5.83 7.71
CA LEU A 267 18.98 6.53 6.44
C LEU A 267 17.78 7.49 6.43
N PRO A 268 17.94 8.74 5.99
CA PRO A 268 16.80 9.66 5.86
C PRO A 268 15.86 9.19 4.74
N PRO A 269 14.53 9.17 4.97
CA PRO A 269 13.54 8.86 3.94
C PRO A 269 13.62 9.80 2.74
N ARG A 270 13.83 11.09 2.99
CA ARG A 270 13.82 12.12 1.96
C ARG A 270 15.20 12.73 1.79
N ILE A 271 15.67 12.71 0.54
CA ILE A 271 16.85 13.43 0.08
C ILE A 271 16.50 14.12 -1.24
N SER A 272 17.15 15.24 -1.54
CA SER A 272 16.93 15.93 -2.81
C SER A 272 17.35 15.05 -4.00
N LEU A 273 16.43 14.90 -4.96
CA LEU A 273 16.65 14.15 -6.21
C LEU A 273 16.90 15.08 -7.42
N GLY A 274 16.58 16.37 -7.32
CA GLY A 274 16.78 17.34 -8.40
C GLY A 274 18.22 17.84 -8.48
N ASP A 275 18.55 18.60 -9.53
CA ASP A 275 19.85 19.27 -9.60
C ASP A 275 19.88 20.49 -8.68
N ASP A 276 20.76 20.47 -7.69
CA ASP A 276 20.93 21.55 -6.69
C ASP A 276 22.41 21.82 -6.37
N GLY A 277 23.33 21.33 -7.22
CA GLY A 277 24.77 21.52 -7.07
C GLY A 277 25.45 20.74 -5.93
N ARG A 278 24.69 20.10 -5.02
CA ARG A 278 25.26 19.34 -3.90
C ARG A 278 25.72 17.95 -4.31
N SER A 279 26.81 17.48 -3.70
CA SER A 279 27.29 16.10 -3.79
C SER A 279 26.32 15.11 -3.15
N ASN A 280 26.45 13.82 -3.51
CA ASN A 280 25.61 12.76 -2.94
C ASN A 280 25.67 12.69 -1.41
N ARG A 281 26.84 12.97 -0.83
CA ARG A 281 27.06 12.93 0.63
C ARG A 281 26.43 14.13 1.33
N GLU A 282 26.54 15.33 0.76
CA GLU A 282 25.84 16.50 1.29
C GLU A 282 24.32 16.32 1.24
N ARG A 283 23.79 15.77 0.13
CA ARG A 283 22.36 15.44 0.01
C ARG A 283 21.91 14.48 1.09
N LEU A 284 22.67 13.41 1.33
CA LEU A 284 22.38 12.43 2.37
C LEU A 284 22.37 13.08 3.76
N ASN A 285 23.39 13.90 4.08
CA ASN A 285 23.49 14.57 5.38
C ASN A 285 22.40 15.64 5.60
N SER A 286 21.90 16.25 4.52
CA SER A 286 20.81 17.22 4.57
C SER A 286 19.40 16.61 4.50
N GLY A 287 19.30 15.27 4.46
CA GLY A 287 18.03 14.57 4.34
C GLY A 287 17.13 14.76 5.56
N THR A 288 15.81 14.74 5.35
CA THR A 288 14.82 14.90 6.42
C THR A 288 14.34 13.55 6.94
N ARG A 289 13.91 13.50 8.20
CA ARG A 289 13.43 12.28 8.88
C ARG A 289 11.96 11.98 8.66
N GLU A 290 11.18 12.97 8.26
CA GLU A 290 9.77 12.79 7.93
C GLU A 290 9.64 11.96 6.65
N ASP A 291 9.02 10.79 6.78
CA ASP A 291 8.66 9.94 5.66
C ASP A 291 7.31 10.34 5.05
N ALA A 292 6.95 9.67 3.96
CA ALA A 292 5.70 9.91 3.24
C ALA A 292 4.45 9.89 4.12
N GLU A 293 4.37 8.94 5.07
CA GLU A 293 3.21 8.79 5.95
C GLU A 293 3.10 9.97 6.92
N ALA A 294 4.22 10.39 7.53
CA ALA A 294 4.26 11.55 8.41
C ALA A 294 3.88 12.84 7.65
N ARG A 295 4.39 13.00 6.43
CA ARG A 295 4.14 14.19 5.59
C ARG A 295 2.72 14.29 5.08
N ILE A 296 2.11 13.16 4.71
CA ILE A 296 0.75 13.17 4.14
C ILE A 296 -0.34 13.30 5.21
N GLY A 297 -0.06 12.92 6.46
CA GLY A 297 -1.02 12.98 7.57
C GLY A 297 -1.70 14.35 7.73
N PRO A 298 -0.95 15.47 7.82
CA PRO A 298 -1.53 16.81 7.89
C PRO A 298 -2.39 17.18 6.66
N VAL A 299 -1.98 16.76 5.46
CA VAL A 299 -2.71 17.04 4.21
C VAL A 299 -4.05 16.30 4.19
N VAL A 300 -4.03 15.01 4.53
CA VAL A 300 -5.25 14.17 4.62
C VAL A 300 -6.21 14.73 5.66
N ARG A 301 -5.69 15.16 6.82
CA ARG A 301 -6.50 15.75 7.88
C ARG A 301 -7.16 17.06 7.43
N ALA A 302 -6.40 17.97 6.81
CA ALA A 302 -6.96 19.22 6.30
C ALA A 302 -8.07 18.98 5.27
N ARG A 303 -7.83 18.08 4.31
CA ARG A 303 -8.84 17.66 3.33
C ARG A 303 -10.08 17.04 3.96
N TYR A 304 -9.90 16.23 5.00
CA TYR A 304 -11.02 15.66 5.75
C TYR A 304 -11.83 16.74 6.48
N GLU A 305 -11.16 17.69 7.15
CA GLU A 305 -11.81 18.81 7.82
C GLU A 305 -12.59 19.69 6.82
N GLU A 306 -12.00 19.98 5.66
CA GLU A 306 -12.67 20.71 4.57
C GLU A 306 -13.88 19.94 4.02
N ALA A 307 -13.79 18.61 3.86
CA ALA A 307 -14.90 17.79 3.40
C ALA A 307 -16.04 17.75 4.43
N MET A 308 -15.72 17.62 5.72
CA MET A 308 -16.71 17.62 6.81
C MET A 308 -17.36 18.99 7.05
N ALA A 309 -16.74 20.07 6.57
CA ALA A 309 -17.30 21.43 6.65
C ALA A 309 -18.31 21.74 5.54
N LYS A 310 -18.44 20.89 4.51
CA LYS A 310 -19.44 21.05 3.45
C LYS A 310 -20.85 20.84 4.01
N GLU A 311 -21.81 21.60 3.51
CA GLU A 311 -23.22 21.42 3.89
C GLU A 311 -23.73 20.04 3.40
N PRO A 312 -24.58 19.36 4.18
CA PRO A 312 -25.20 18.12 3.74
C PRO A 312 -26.01 18.32 2.46
N GLU A 313 -25.74 17.50 1.45
CA GLU A 313 -26.47 17.52 0.19
C GLU A 313 -27.66 16.55 0.23
N PHE A 314 -28.82 17.01 -0.26
CA PHE A 314 -29.95 16.12 -0.52
C PHE A 314 -29.77 15.49 -1.89
N ALA A 315 -29.52 14.18 -1.92
CA ALA A 315 -29.48 13.44 -3.17
C ALA A 315 -30.83 13.59 -3.92
N PRO A 316 -30.81 13.70 -5.27
CA PRO A 316 -32.03 13.82 -6.04
C PRO A 316 -32.93 12.61 -5.84
N ILE A 317 -34.24 12.82 -5.94
CA ILE A 317 -35.22 11.74 -5.88
C ILE A 317 -35.41 11.23 -7.31
N ALA A 318 -35.15 9.94 -7.53
CA ALA A 318 -35.57 9.28 -8.75
C ALA A 318 -37.11 9.20 -8.74
N GLU A 319 -37.77 9.93 -9.65
CA GLU A 319 -39.21 9.77 -9.85
C GLU A 319 -39.46 8.42 -10.52
N ASP A 320 -39.96 7.44 -9.76
CA ASP A 320 -40.60 6.26 -10.33
C ASP A 320 -41.91 5.93 -9.60
N ALA A 321 -42.91 5.60 -10.42
CA ALA A 321 -44.29 5.33 -10.04
C ALA A 321 -44.40 4.19 -9.00
N PRO A 322 -45.44 4.19 -8.14
CA PRO A 322 -45.54 3.34 -6.93
C PRO A 322 -45.37 1.81 -7.11
N ASP A 323 -45.28 1.31 -8.34
CA ASP A 323 -45.16 -0.12 -8.71
C ASP A 323 -43.95 -0.45 -9.60
N ALA A 324 -42.98 0.45 -9.77
CA ALA A 324 -41.79 0.17 -10.58
C ALA A 324 -40.85 -0.84 -9.87
N PRO A 325 -40.38 -1.91 -10.55
CA PRO A 325 -39.32 -2.76 -10.02
C PRO A 325 -38.06 -1.92 -9.76
N PRO A 326 -37.16 -2.33 -8.84
CA PRO A 326 -35.91 -1.62 -8.63
C PRO A 326 -35.17 -1.44 -9.96
N PRO A 327 -34.57 -0.25 -10.21
CA PRO A 327 -33.93 0.04 -11.49
C PRO A 327 -32.92 -1.03 -11.87
N GLU A 328 -33.01 -1.51 -13.12
CA GLU A 328 -32.01 -2.43 -13.68
C GLU A 328 -30.75 -1.63 -14.02
N TRP A 329 -29.78 -1.64 -13.11
CA TRP A 329 -28.47 -1.03 -13.33
C TRP A 329 -27.62 -1.96 -14.22
N HIS A 330 -27.39 -1.56 -15.47
CA HIS A 330 -26.44 -2.26 -16.34
C HIS A 330 -25.01 -1.79 -16.05
N CYS A 331 -24.14 -2.76 -15.71
CA CYS A 331 -22.71 -2.59 -15.48
C CYS A 331 -21.93 -2.06 -16.69
#